data_AF-A0AAD9P3D1-F1
#
_entry.id   AF-A0AAD9P3D1-F1
#
_cell.length_a   1.000
_cell.length_b   1.000
_cell.length_c   1.000
_cell.angle_alpha   90.00
_cell.angle_beta   90.00
_cell.angle_gamma   90.00
#
_symmetry.space_group_name_H-M   'P 1'
#
loop_
_entity.id
_entity.type
_entity.pdbx_description
1 polymer ?
#
loop_
_entity_poly.entity_id
_entity_poly.type
_entity_poly.pdbx_seq_one_letter_code
_entity_poly.pdbx_strand_id
1 'polypeptide(L)'
;MGEEARPNEVLIPVHDNPADIDDDEPRKKSAATRQVLATLLSCLAPLMIGFALGYSSPTIPQLEDEGKLTIEQSAWYGSIVTVGAAAGAPLAAVGVGKLGRKLTIMLSCLPFSVGWLLITSADSYIQLYAGRGLTGIGVGMASVATPLYIAEIATSDMRGTLGACFQLAVTVGVLIAFSAGSILEWRWLSNIGAIFSALLVVLMLHLPETPTWLTEKHPDKTKAFASLRWLRSGSDADVARECHEIHQCHANRAEGRVSLRELCSTRCLYRPVLISVGLMVFQQTSGVNAVMFYTKSIFKTAGFENSGNLPSIIIAVVQVVATFVASLLLGKIGRRILLIFAGLLMAVSCGTLGLYYYLTEHGNATNLGWLSLTSMAVYIAAFSIGWGPVPWILMSEILPVRVKGLGSGLSVVVNWCIAFVVTKEFSEMEHFLNTYGAFWLFGSACLVGVLFVVVIVPETKGRSLQQIEMSF
;
A
#
# COMPACT_ATOMS: atom_id res chain seq x y z
N MET A 1 -44.65 1.82 48.98
CA MET A 1 -43.19 1.54 48.93
C MET A 1 -43.02 0.36 47.98
N GLY A 2 -42.81 0.67 46.69
CA GLY A 2 -42.58 -0.34 45.66
C GLY A 2 -41.08 -0.39 45.37
N GLU A 3 -40.49 -1.58 45.48
CA GLU A 3 -39.11 -1.85 45.09
C GLU A 3 -39.06 -2.10 43.58
N GLU A 4 -38.30 -1.25 42.88
CA GLU A 4 -38.00 -1.39 41.46
C GLU A 4 -37.01 -2.54 41.22
N ALA A 5 -37.39 -3.41 40.27
CA ALA A 5 -36.58 -4.50 39.75
C ALA A 5 -35.37 -3.99 38.95
N ARG A 6 -34.17 -4.50 39.24
CA ARG A 6 -32.96 -4.29 38.41
C ARG A 6 -32.99 -5.24 37.20
N PRO A 7 -32.56 -4.81 36.00
CA PRO A 7 -32.57 -5.68 34.81
C PRO A 7 -31.35 -6.62 34.77
N ASN A 8 -31.67 -7.90 34.55
CA ASN A 8 -30.85 -9.05 34.18
C ASN A 8 -29.40 -8.79 33.70
N GLU A 9 -28.42 -9.06 34.56
CA GLU A 9 -27.08 -9.49 34.14
C GLU A 9 -27.18 -10.93 33.61
N VAL A 10 -26.90 -11.11 32.31
CA VAL A 10 -26.69 -12.44 31.74
C VAL A 10 -25.32 -12.93 32.20
N LEU A 11 -25.28 -13.66 33.32
CA LEU A 11 -24.10 -14.44 33.72
C LEU A 11 -23.87 -15.54 32.68
N ILE A 12 -22.81 -15.40 31.88
CA ILE A 12 -22.25 -16.48 31.08
C ILE A 12 -21.38 -17.33 32.02
N PRO A 13 -21.61 -18.64 32.17
CA PRO A 13 -20.82 -19.46 33.09
C PRO A 13 -19.39 -19.60 32.56
N VAL A 14 -18.41 -19.17 33.35
CA VAL A 14 -17.00 -19.46 33.15
C VAL A 14 -16.75 -20.86 33.68
N HIS A 15 -16.73 -21.86 32.79
CA HIS A 15 -16.17 -23.17 33.09
C HIS A 15 -14.71 -23.20 32.62
N ASP A 16 -13.78 -22.91 33.53
CA ASP A 16 -12.37 -23.26 33.35
C ASP A 16 -12.20 -24.76 33.65
N ASN A 17 -12.37 -25.60 32.63
CA ASN A 17 -12.07 -27.03 32.72
C ASN A 17 -10.66 -27.29 32.15
N PRO A 18 -9.71 -27.87 32.91
CA PRO A 18 -8.33 -28.10 32.45
C PRO A 18 -8.17 -29.09 31.27
N ALA A 19 -9.28 -29.64 30.75
CA ALA A 19 -9.30 -30.50 29.56
C ALA A 19 -9.33 -29.71 28.22
N ASP A 20 -9.54 -28.39 28.22
CA ASP A 20 -9.61 -27.56 27.00
C ASP A 20 -8.22 -27.18 26.41
N ILE A 21 -7.11 -27.60 27.02
CA ILE A 21 -5.76 -27.19 26.61
C ILE A 21 -5.32 -27.91 25.31
N ASP A 22 -5.76 -29.15 25.07
CA ASP A 22 -5.38 -29.94 23.88
C ASP A 22 -6.22 -29.59 22.63
N ASP A 23 -7.43 -29.05 22.80
CA ASP A 23 -8.32 -28.63 21.69
C ASP A 23 -7.99 -27.22 21.15
N ASP A 24 -7.08 -26.49 21.81
CA ASP A 24 -6.81 -25.09 21.54
C ASP A 24 -5.78 -24.90 20.41
N GLU A 25 -4.84 -25.84 20.25
CA GLU A 25 -3.81 -25.80 19.20
C GLU A 25 -4.35 -25.98 17.76
N PRO A 26 -5.24 -26.97 17.46
CA PRO A 26 -5.85 -27.09 16.13
C PRO A 26 -6.78 -25.92 15.81
N ARG A 27 -7.49 -25.35 16.81
CA ARG A 27 -8.30 -24.14 16.64
C ARG A 27 -7.44 -22.92 16.30
N LYS A 28 -6.31 -22.73 16.99
CA LYS A 28 -5.31 -21.68 16.71
C LYS A 28 -4.77 -21.74 15.28
N LYS A 29 -4.40 -22.93 14.81
CA LYS A 29 -3.95 -23.14 13.41
C LYS A 29 -5.04 -22.83 12.39
N SER A 30 -6.29 -23.20 12.66
CA SER A 30 -7.44 -22.93 11.77
C SER A 30 -7.75 -21.43 11.63
N ALA A 31 -7.70 -20.65 12.72
CA ALA A 31 -7.93 -19.21 12.63
C ALA A 31 -6.79 -18.43 11.97
N ALA A 32 -5.54 -18.80 12.25
CA ALA A 32 -4.39 -18.23 11.54
C ALA A 32 -4.51 -18.47 10.03
N THR A 33 -4.94 -19.67 9.63
CA THR A 33 -5.20 -20.02 8.22
C THR A 33 -6.29 -19.14 7.61
N ARG A 34 -7.39 -18.90 8.33
CA ARG A 34 -8.48 -18.01 7.85
C ARG A 34 -8.05 -16.55 7.69
N GLN A 35 -7.24 -16.02 8.62
CA GLN A 35 -6.69 -14.66 8.50
C GLN A 35 -5.72 -14.53 7.33
N VAL A 36 -4.85 -15.51 7.14
CA VAL A 36 -3.94 -15.58 5.98
C VAL A 36 -4.74 -15.65 4.70
N LEU A 37 -5.76 -16.52 4.61
CA LEU A 37 -6.62 -16.65 3.44
C LEU A 37 -7.35 -15.33 3.13
N ALA A 38 -7.98 -14.70 4.12
CA ALA A 38 -8.65 -13.40 3.94
C ALA A 38 -7.68 -12.31 3.46
N THR A 39 -6.45 -12.30 3.99
CA THR A 39 -5.40 -11.38 3.56
C THR A 39 -5.00 -11.67 2.11
N LEU A 40 -4.70 -12.92 1.75
CA LEU A 40 -4.29 -13.31 0.40
C LEU A 40 -5.38 -12.99 -0.65
N LEU A 41 -6.64 -13.22 -0.32
CA LEU A 41 -7.77 -12.91 -1.19
C LEU A 41 -7.95 -11.38 -1.36
N SER A 42 -7.84 -10.61 -0.27
CA SER A 42 -7.88 -9.14 -0.34
C SER A 42 -6.64 -8.52 -0.99
N CYS A 43 -5.50 -9.24 -1.01
CA CYS A 43 -4.26 -8.85 -1.68
C CYS A 43 -4.37 -8.80 -3.21
N LEU A 44 -5.45 -9.31 -3.81
CA LEU A 44 -5.69 -9.10 -5.24
C LEU A 44 -5.89 -7.60 -5.58
N ALA A 45 -6.41 -6.80 -4.64
CA ALA A 45 -6.52 -5.34 -4.81
C ALA A 45 -5.15 -4.63 -4.94
N PRO A 46 -4.18 -4.84 -4.04
CA PRO A 46 -2.83 -4.30 -4.21
C PRO A 46 -2.08 -4.91 -5.39
N LEU A 47 -2.36 -6.17 -5.76
CA LEU A 47 -1.85 -6.72 -7.02
C LEU A 47 -2.32 -5.89 -8.22
N MET A 48 -3.60 -5.53 -8.26
CA MET A 48 -4.14 -4.63 -9.29
C MET A 48 -3.50 -3.25 -9.26
N ILE A 49 -3.18 -2.71 -8.07
CA ILE A 49 -2.42 -1.46 -7.94
C ILE A 49 -1.05 -1.61 -8.62
N GLY A 50 -0.30 -2.65 -8.25
CA GLY A 50 1.00 -2.94 -8.84
C GLY A 50 0.95 -3.14 -10.34
N PHE A 51 -0.05 -3.87 -10.83
CA PHE A 51 -0.28 -4.07 -12.25
C PHE A 51 -0.54 -2.74 -12.97
N ALA A 52 -1.42 -1.88 -12.42
CA ALA A 52 -1.72 -0.58 -13.01
C ALA A 52 -0.52 0.38 -13.05
N LEU A 53 0.38 0.32 -12.07
CA LEU A 53 1.64 1.05 -12.07
C LEU A 53 2.63 0.46 -13.07
N GLY A 54 2.86 -0.85 -13.03
CA GLY A 54 3.79 -1.52 -13.95
C GLY A 54 3.36 -1.48 -15.42
N TYR A 55 2.06 -1.34 -15.69
CA TYR A 55 1.47 -1.35 -17.03
C TYR A 55 2.08 -0.29 -17.96
N SER A 56 2.39 0.91 -17.46
CA SER A 56 2.90 2.01 -18.30
C SER A 56 4.27 1.73 -18.91
N SER A 57 5.14 1.00 -18.23
CA SER A 57 6.54 0.80 -18.67
C SER A 57 6.67 0.05 -20.01
N PRO A 58 6.00 -1.10 -20.24
CA PRO A 58 6.03 -1.76 -21.54
C PRO A 58 5.12 -1.10 -22.59
N THR A 59 4.06 -0.40 -22.17
CA THR A 59 3.02 0.10 -23.10
C THR A 59 3.31 1.48 -23.68
N ILE A 60 3.99 2.37 -22.94
CA ILE A 60 4.39 3.68 -23.47
C ILE A 60 5.21 3.54 -24.76
N PRO A 61 6.29 2.74 -24.79
CA PRO A 61 7.07 2.57 -26.02
C PRO A 61 6.24 1.98 -27.17
N GLN A 62 5.37 1.00 -26.90
CA GLN A 62 4.49 0.42 -27.93
C GLN A 62 3.55 1.47 -28.54
N LEU A 63 2.98 2.34 -27.70
CA LEU A 63 2.05 3.39 -28.15
C LEU A 63 2.76 4.52 -28.90
N GLU A 64 4.02 4.81 -28.57
CA GLU A 64 4.88 5.74 -29.32
C GLU A 64 5.27 5.16 -30.68
N ASP A 65 5.67 3.88 -30.72
CA ASP A 65 6.04 3.18 -31.96
C ASP A 65 4.83 3.05 -32.93
N GLU A 66 3.62 2.88 -32.40
CA GLU A 66 2.37 2.90 -33.18
C GLU A 66 1.93 4.32 -33.60
N GLY A 67 2.62 5.37 -33.18
CA GLY A 67 2.27 6.76 -33.48
C GLY A 67 1.00 7.26 -32.78
N LYS A 68 0.56 6.57 -31.71
CA LYS A 68 -0.66 6.93 -30.95
C LYS A 68 -0.41 7.97 -29.86
N LEU A 69 0.83 8.07 -29.38
CA LEU A 69 1.24 9.06 -28.39
C LEU A 69 2.51 9.78 -28.86
N THR A 70 2.55 11.10 -28.67
CA THR A 70 3.80 11.87 -28.70
C THR A 70 4.55 11.74 -27.38
N ILE A 71 5.84 12.12 -27.35
CA ILE A 71 6.68 12.09 -26.13
C ILE A 71 6.01 12.84 -24.96
N GLU A 72 5.46 14.03 -25.24
CA GLU A 72 4.74 14.81 -24.22
C GLU A 72 3.48 14.08 -23.74
N GLN A 73 2.76 13.45 -24.67
CA GLN A 73 1.56 12.70 -24.35
C GLN A 73 1.86 11.43 -23.53
N SER A 74 2.99 10.78 -23.77
CA SER A 74 3.46 9.63 -23.00
C SER A 74 3.72 9.97 -21.54
N ALA A 75 4.32 11.13 -21.26
CA ALA A 75 4.54 11.60 -19.90
C ALA A 75 3.20 11.82 -19.15
N TRP A 76 2.20 12.39 -19.84
CA TRP A 76 0.85 12.52 -19.30
C TRP A 76 0.15 11.17 -19.12
N TYR A 77 0.30 10.25 -20.07
CA TYR A 77 -0.28 8.91 -20.00
C TYR A 77 0.24 8.09 -18.80
N GLY A 78 1.55 8.19 -18.52
CA GLY A 78 2.17 7.57 -17.35
C GLY A 78 1.72 8.20 -16.04
N SER A 79 1.62 9.53 -15.98
CA SER A 79 1.36 10.28 -14.74
C SER A 79 -0.12 10.46 -14.40
N ILE A 80 -1.06 10.39 -15.36
CA ILE A 80 -2.48 10.60 -15.08
C ILE A 80 -3.07 9.54 -14.13
N VAL A 81 -2.47 8.35 -14.06
CA VAL A 81 -2.86 7.31 -13.10
C VAL A 81 -2.66 7.77 -11.65
N THR A 82 -1.61 8.54 -11.37
CA THR A 82 -1.33 9.05 -10.01
C THR A 82 -2.27 10.21 -9.67
N VAL A 83 -2.64 11.04 -10.66
CA VAL A 83 -3.69 12.06 -10.49
C VAL A 83 -5.04 11.39 -10.18
N GLY A 84 -5.40 10.35 -10.94
CA GLY A 84 -6.60 9.54 -10.67
C GLY A 84 -6.56 8.94 -9.27
N ALA A 85 -5.41 8.42 -8.84
CA ALA A 85 -5.24 7.86 -7.50
C ALA A 85 -5.37 8.89 -6.37
N ALA A 86 -4.86 10.11 -6.58
CA ALA A 86 -5.10 11.21 -5.66
C ALA A 86 -6.60 11.56 -5.59
N ALA A 87 -7.32 11.55 -6.71
CA ALA A 87 -8.78 11.79 -6.74
C ALA A 87 -9.61 10.63 -6.13
N GLY A 88 -9.14 9.39 -6.24
CA GLY A 88 -9.80 8.22 -5.67
C GLY A 88 -9.68 8.09 -4.14
N ALA A 89 -8.63 8.67 -3.55
CA ALA A 89 -8.37 8.56 -2.12
C ALA A 89 -9.45 9.22 -1.23
N PRO A 90 -9.97 10.43 -1.53
CA PRO A 90 -11.10 11.00 -0.80
C PRO A 90 -12.38 10.17 -0.92
N LEU A 91 -12.64 9.58 -2.09
CA LEU A 91 -13.80 8.70 -2.30
C LEU A 91 -13.72 7.48 -1.40
N ALA A 92 -12.55 6.84 -1.32
CA ALA A 92 -12.35 5.74 -0.38
C ALA A 92 -12.34 6.19 1.09
N ALA A 93 -11.83 7.36 1.43
CA ALA A 93 -11.88 7.88 2.80
C ALA A 93 -13.33 7.98 3.31
N VAL A 94 -14.24 8.48 2.46
CA VAL A 94 -15.69 8.50 2.75
C VAL A 94 -16.28 7.09 2.73
N GLY A 95 -15.86 6.26 1.76
CA GLY A 95 -16.29 4.87 1.61
C GLY A 95 -15.98 4.02 2.85
N VAL A 96 -14.75 4.00 3.34
CA VAL A 96 -14.35 3.14 4.46
C VAL A 96 -15.07 3.50 5.76
N GLY A 97 -15.46 4.76 5.94
CA GLY A 97 -16.28 5.19 7.07
C GLY A 97 -17.77 4.88 6.89
N LYS A 98 -18.34 5.14 5.70
CA LYS A 98 -19.78 5.00 5.47
C LYS A 98 -20.23 3.61 5.03
N LEU A 99 -19.47 2.94 4.19
CA LEU A 99 -19.85 1.71 3.50
C LEU A 99 -19.13 0.48 4.05
N GLY A 100 -18.05 0.68 4.81
CA GLY A 100 -17.21 -0.39 5.32
C GLY A 100 -15.98 -0.62 4.44
N ARG A 101 -15.03 -1.41 4.94
CA ARG A 101 -13.74 -1.64 4.26
C ARG A 101 -13.93 -2.60 3.09
N LYS A 102 -14.65 -3.72 3.29
CA LYS A 102 -14.94 -4.73 2.26
C LYS A 102 -15.65 -4.10 1.06
N LEU A 103 -16.75 -3.37 1.30
CA LEU A 103 -17.54 -2.79 0.23
C LEU A 103 -16.76 -1.70 -0.53
N THR A 104 -15.93 -0.92 0.16
CA THR A 104 -15.08 0.09 -0.51
C THR A 104 -14.05 -0.55 -1.44
N ILE A 105 -13.44 -1.68 -1.05
CA ILE A 105 -12.55 -2.45 -1.94
C ILE A 105 -13.33 -2.94 -3.15
N MET A 106 -14.52 -3.50 -2.98
CA MET A 106 -15.35 -3.96 -4.10
C MET A 106 -15.77 -2.83 -5.04
N LEU A 107 -16.10 -1.65 -4.48
CA LEU A 107 -16.44 -0.47 -5.27
C LEU A 107 -15.26 0.06 -6.08
N SER A 108 -14.02 -0.15 -5.63
CA SER A 108 -12.83 0.19 -6.42
C SER A 108 -12.72 -0.61 -7.72
N CYS A 109 -13.33 -1.80 -7.80
CA CYS A 109 -13.35 -2.62 -9.02
C CYS A 109 -14.14 -1.97 -10.16
N LEU A 110 -15.09 -1.07 -9.88
CA LEU A 110 -15.86 -0.37 -10.90
C LEU A 110 -14.98 0.55 -11.75
N PRO A 111 -14.26 1.54 -11.19
CA PRO A 111 -13.38 2.39 -11.98
C PRO A 111 -12.21 1.60 -12.60
N PHE A 112 -11.71 0.54 -11.96
CA PHE A 112 -10.74 -0.36 -12.59
C PHE A 112 -11.29 -1.04 -13.84
N SER A 113 -12.45 -1.70 -13.74
CA SER A 113 -13.07 -2.43 -14.87
C SER A 113 -13.38 -1.49 -16.03
N VAL A 114 -14.03 -0.35 -15.75
CA VAL A 114 -14.37 0.64 -16.78
C VAL A 114 -13.11 1.23 -17.40
N GLY A 115 -12.10 1.55 -16.58
CA GLY A 115 -10.84 2.10 -17.06
C GLY A 115 -10.08 1.14 -17.98
N TRP A 116 -10.00 -0.15 -17.63
CA TRP A 116 -9.35 -1.16 -18.47
C TRP A 116 -10.11 -1.41 -19.77
N LEU A 117 -11.44 -1.50 -19.73
CA LEU A 117 -12.26 -1.66 -20.93
C LEU A 117 -12.12 -0.48 -21.89
N LEU A 118 -12.07 0.75 -21.36
CA LEU A 118 -11.83 1.95 -22.17
C LEU A 118 -10.44 1.95 -22.82
N ILE A 119 -9.40 1.46 -22.12
CA ILE A 119 -8.08 1.27 -22.72
C ILE A 119 -8.16 0.22 -23.83
N THR A 120 -8.75 -0.95 -23.58
CA THR A 120 -8.85 -2.00 -24.59
C THR A 120 -9.55 -1.51 -25.88
N SER A 121 -10.61 -0.72 -25.76
CA SER A 121 -11.34 -0.16 -26.91
C SER A 121 -10.79 1.19 -27.39
N ALA A 122 -9.60 1.60 -26.96
CA ALA A 122 -9.11 2.94 -27.25
C ALA A 122 -8.61 3.08 -28.69
N ASP A 123 -9.18 4.02 -29.43
CA ASP A 123 -8.71 4.43 -30.76
C ASP A 123 -8.21 5.89 -30.78
N SER A 124 -8.34 6.60 -29.65
CA SER A 124 -7.87 7.98 -29.45
C SER A 124 -7.08 8.10 -28.14
N TYR A 125 -6.08 8.99 -28.12
CA TYR A 125 -5.30 9.30 -26.92
C TYR A 125 -6.16 9.80 -25.75
N ILE A 126 -7.31 10.43 -26.02
CA ILE A 126 -8.25 10.90 -24.98
C ILE A 126 -8.88 9.71 -24.24
N GLN A 127 -9.21 8.63 -24.97
CA GLN A 127 -9.75 7.41 -24.36
C GLN A 127 -8.69 6.70 -23.52
N LEU A 128 -7.45 6.67 -24.01
CA LEU A 128 -6.29 6.19 -23.25
C LEU A 128 -6.12 6.96 -21.94
N TYR A 129 -6.22 8.29 -21.97
CA TYR A 129 -6.12 9.14 -20.78
C TYR A 129 -7.27 8.91 -19.81
N ALA A 130 -8.51 8.89 -20.31
CA ALA A 130 -9.69 8.63 -19.50
C ALA A 130 -9.61 7.26 -18.81
N GLY A 131 -9.18 6.23 -19.54
CA GLY A 131 -8.99 4.90 -19.00
C GLY A 131 -7.90 4.84 -17.91
N ARG A 132 -6.78 5.53 -18.11
CA ARG A 132 -5.72 5.66 -17.08
C ARG A 132 -6.18 6.46 -15.86
N GLY A 133 -6.94 7.53 -16.06
CA GLY A 133 -7.53 8.30 -14.96
C GLY A 133 -8.49 7.46 -14.11
N LEU A 134 -9.36 6.67 -14.75
CA LEU A 134 -10.30 5.78 -14.07
C LEU A 134 -9.58 4.63 -13.35
N THR A 135 -8.64 3.95 -14.00
CA THR A 135 -7.82 2.94 -13.30
C THR A 135 -7.07 3.55 -12.12
N GLY A 136 -6.60 4.79 -12.25
CA GLY A 136 -6.05 5.61 -11.17
C GLY A 136 -7.01 5.79 -9.99
N ILE A 137 -8.26 6.16 -10.24
CA ILE A 137 -9.28 6.28 -9.16
C ILE A 137 -9.41 4.95 -8.41
N GLY A 138 -9.44 3.82 -9.13
CA GLY A 138 -9.41 2.49 -8.53
C GLY A 138 -8.17 2.26 -7.64
N VAL A 139 -6.98 2.63 -8.13
CA VAL A 139 -5.71 2.55 -7.37
C VAL A 139 -5.80 3.35 -6.07
N GLY A 140 -6.27 4.60 -6.14
CA GLY A 140 -6.44 5.45 -4.97
C GLY A 140 -7.38 4.87 -3.93
N MET A 141 -8.50 4.32 -4.40
CA MET A 141 -9.49 3.72 -3.51
C MET A 141 -8.97 2.48 -2.79
N ALA A 142 -8.35 1.56 -3.54
CA ALA A 142 -7.75 0.35 -2.98
C ALA A 142 -6.58 0.65 -2.04
N SER A 143 -5.78 1.69 -2.33
CA SER A 143 -4.64 2.11 -1.50
C SER A 143 -5.05 2.57 -0.10
N VAL A 144 -6.26 3.10 0.05
CA VAL A 144 -6.83 3.44 1.37
C VAL A 144 -7.46 2.21 2.02
N ALA A 145 -8.33 1.50 1.30
CA ALA A 145 -9.20 0.51 1.91
C ALA A 145 -8.51 -0.81 2.27
N THR A 146 -7.60 -1.31 1.44
CA THR A 146 -6.94 -2.61 1.67
C THR A 146 -6.03 -2.63 2.91
N PRO A 147 -5.09 -1.70 3.13
CA PRO A 147 -4.22 -1.76 4.32
C PRO A 147 -5.02 -1.61 5.61
N LEU A 148 -6.15 -0.87 5.59
CA LEU A 148 -7.09 -0.80 6.70
C LEU A 148 -7.80 -2.13 6.95
N TYR A 149 -8.30 -2.77 5.88
CA TYR A 149 -8.94 -4.08 5.98
C TYR A 149 -7.99 -5.11 6.59
N ILE A 150 -6.76 -5.23 6.05
CA ILE A 150 -5.75 -6.18 6.53
C ILE A 150 -5.40 -5.92 8.01
N ALA A 151 -5.21 -4.66 8.40
CA ALA A 151 -4.85 -4.32 9.78
C ALA A 151 -5.94 -4.63 10.81
N GLU A 152 -7.21 -4.52 10.41
CA GLU A 152 -8.37 -4.74 11.29
C GLU A 152 -8.76 -6.22 11.40
N ILE A 153 -8.47 -7.03 10.38
CA ILE A 153 -8.68 -8.49 10.46
C ILE A 153 -7.53 -9.20 11.18
N ALA A 154 -6.32 -8.66 11.14
CA ALA A 154 -5.12 -9.29 11.67
C ALA A 154 -5.00 -9.18 13.20
N THR A 155 -4.56 -10.26 13.84
CA THR A 155 -4.10 -10.23 15.24
C THR A 155 -2.81 -9.41 15.38
N SER A 156 -2.53 -8.89 16.58
CA SER A 156 -1.35 -8.04 16.86
C SER A 156 -0.02 -8.65 16.40
N ASP A 157 0.11 -9.98 16.53
CA ASP A 157 1.36 -10.70 16.26
C ASP A 157 1.58 -10.91 14.76
N MET A 158 0.50 -11.13 14.01
CA MET A 158 0.53 -11.38 12.57
C MET A 158 0.37 -10.11 11.73
N ARG A 159 -0.08 -8.99 12.33
CA ARG A 159 -0.39 -7.75 11.62
C ARG A 159 0.76 -7.22 10.79
N GLY A 160 1.98 -7.30 11.29
CA GLY A 160 3.17 -6.87 10.54
C GLY A 160 3.39 -7.69 9.27
N THR A 161 3.32 -9.03 9.40
CA THR A 161 3.52 -9.96 8.28
C THR A 161 2.38 -9.88 7.27
N LEU A 162 1.12 -9.87 7.73
CA LEU A 162 -0.06 -9.76 6.86
C LEU A 162 -0.11 -8.38 6.18
N GLY A 163 0.25 -7.32 6.90
CA GLY A 163 0.41 -5.98 6.34
C GLY A 163 1.47 -5.93 5.24
N ALA A 164 2.56 -6.68 5.38
CA ALA A 164 3.60 -6.77 4.34
C ALA A 164 3.10 -7.44 3.05
N CYS A 165 2.10 -8.32 3.14
CA CYS A 165 1.46 -8.93 1.97
C CYS A 165 0.83 -7.88 1.04
N PHE A 166 0.44 -6.71 1.55
CA PHE A 166 0.00 -5.59 0.73
C PHE A 166 1.08 -5.19 -0.29
N GLN A 167 2.28 -4.85 0.19
CA GLN A 167 3.37 -4.45 -0.71
C GLN A 167 3.87 -5.61 -1.56
N LEU A 168 3.92 -6.83 -1.01
CA LEU A 168 4.30 -8.01 -1.79
C LEU A 168 3.39 -8.19 -3.01
N ALA A 169 2.07 -8.07 -2.80
CA ALA A 169 1.11 -8.14 -3.89
C ALA A 169 1.30 -7.03 -4.92
N VAL A 170 1.58 -5.78 -4.50
CA VAL A 170 1.95 -4.69 -5.43
C VAL A 170 3.15 -5.10 -6.28
N THR A 171 4.23 -5.62 -5.68
CA THR A 171 5.44 -6.00 -6.43
C THR A 171 5.20 -7.16 -7.39
N VAL A 172 4.38 -8.15 -7.00
CA VAL A 172 3.95 -9.24 -7.88
C VAL A 172 3.12 -8.70 -9.05
N GLY A 173 2.23 -7.73 -8.81
CA GLY A 173 1.47 -7.06 -9.86
C GLY A 173 2.35 -6.37 -10.89
N VAL A 174 3.41 -5.66 -10.43
CA VAL A 174 4.40 -5.03 -11.33
C VAL A 174 5.14 -6.10 -12.14
N LEU A 175 5.60 -7.18 -11.51
CA LEU A 175 6.29 -8.28 -12.20
C LEU A 175 5.40 -8.90 -13.29
N ILE A 176 4.11 -9.11 -13.00
CA ILE A 176 3.14 -9.60 -13.99
C ILE A 176 3.03 -8.60 -15.14
N ALA A 177 2.92 -7.30 -14.87
CA ALA A 177 2.82 -6.28 -15.92
C ALA A 177 4.07 -6.24 -16.82
N PHE A 178 5.27 -6.30 -16.24
CA PHE A 178 6.51 -6.29 -17.01
C PHE A 178 6.71 -7.57 -17.82
N SER A 179 6.40 -8.73 -17.23
CA SER A 179 6.55 -10.02 -17.90
C SER A 179 5.52 -10.20 -19.00
N ALA A 180 4.25 -9.97 -18.70
CA ALA A 180 3.16 -10.09 -19.68
C ALA A 180 3.27 -9.02 -20.77
N GLY A 181 3.64 -7.78 -20.43
CA GLY A 181 3.83 -6.69 -21.40
C GLY A 181 5.06 -6.86 -22.30
N SER A 182 5.95 -7.81 -22.00
CA SER A 182 7.05 -8.17 -22.91
C SER A 182 6.61 -9.10 -24.04
N ILE A 183 5.47 -9.77 -23.90
CA ILE A 183 4.94 -10.77 -24.83
C ILE A 183 3.65 -10.28 -25.51
N LEU A 184 2.81 -9.56 -24.75
CA LEU A 184 1.49 -9.13 -25.17
C LEU A 184 1.50 -7.67 -25.64
N GLU A 185 0.66 -7.37 -26.62
CA GLU A 185 0.29 -6.01 -26.98
C GLU A 185 -0.50 -5.33 -25.86
N TRP A 186 -0.43 -4.00 -25.80
CA TRP A 186 -1.07 -3.18 -24.79
C TRP A 186 -2.58 -3.46 -24.61
N ARG A 187 -3.34 -3.74 -25.68
CA ARG A 187 -4.79 -4.08 -25.59
C ARG A 187 -5.07 -5.41 -24.89
N TRP A 188 -4.23 -6.42 -25.13
CA TRP A 188 -4.37 -7.72 -24.45
C TRP A 188 -3.90 -7.63 -23.00
N LEU A 189 -2.87 -6.82 -22.75
CA LEU A 189 -2.40 -6.53 -21.41
C LEU A 189 -3.49 -5.83 -20.58
N SER A 190 -4.26 -4.88 -21.13
CA SER A 190 -5.36 -4.22 -20.40
C SER A 190 -6.49 -5.19 -20.04
N ASN A 191 -6.76 -6.20 -20.88
CA ASN A 191 -7.76 -7.23 -20.58
C ASN A 191 -7.41 -8.07 -19.35
N ILE A 192 -6.12 -8.34 -19.10
CA ILE A 192 -5.68 -9.01 -17.87
C ILE A 192 -6.07 -8.20 -16.63
N GLY A 193 -5.90 -6.87 -16.68
CA GLY A 193 -6.32 -5.96 -15.61
C GLY A 193 -7.83 -5.99 -15.35
N ALA A 194 -8.64 -6.08 -16.41
CA ALA A 194 -10.10 -6.23 -16.29
C ALA A 194 -10.49 -7.55 -15.62
N ILE A 195 -9.80 -8.66 -15.97
CA ILE A 195 -10.03 -9.98 -15.35
C ILE A 195 -9.74 -9.95 -13.85
N PHE A 196 -8.62 -9.34 -13.43
CA PHE A 196 -8.32 -9.21 -12.00
C PHE A 196 -9.42 -8.44 -11.25
N SER A 197 -9.98 -7.41 -11.87
CA SER A 197 -11.07 -6.61 -11.29
C SER A 197 -12.32 -7.44 -11.04
N ALA A 198 -12.73 -8.25 -12.02
CA ALA A 198 -13.88 -9.15 -11.89
C ALA A 198 -13.64 -10.23 -10.83
N LEU A 199 -12.45 -10.84 -10.84
CA LEU A 199 -12.07 -11.87 -9.87
C LEU A 199 -12.10 -11.34 -8.43
N LEU A 200 -11.60 -10.13 -8.19
CA LEU A 200 -11.59 -9.51 -6.86
C LEU A 200 -13.00 -9.35 -6.28
N VAL A 201 -14.00 -8.97 -7.09
CA VAL A 201 -15.38 -8.85 -6.62
C VAL A 201 -15.89 -10.21 -6.13
N VAL A 202 -15.69 -11.27 -6.92
CA VAL A 202 -16.15 -12.64 -6.58
C VAL A 202 -15.47 -13.13 -5.30
N LEU A 203 -14.16 -12.92 -5.15
CA LEU A 203 -13.43 -13.33 -3.96
C LEU A 203 -13.88 -12.56 -2.72
N MET A 204 -14.06 -11.24 -2.82
CA MET A 204 -14.47 -10.41 -1.70
C MET A 204 -15.88 -10.74 -1.21
N LEU A 205 -16.80 -11.23 -2.05
CA LEU A 205 -18.15 -11.64 -1.61
C LEU A 205 -18.11 -12.66 -0.47
N HIS A 206 -17.14 -13.57 -0.48
CA HIS A 206 -16.99 -14.66 0.48
C HIS A 206 -16.33 -14.24 1.81
N LEU A 207 -15.73 -13.05 1.87
CA LEU A 207 -15.03 -12.58 3.06
C LEU A 207 -15.95 -11.79 4.01
N PRO A 208 -15.74 -11.85 5.33
CA PRO A 208 -16.49 -11.01 6.25
C PRO A 208 -16.03 -9.55 6.19
N GLU A 209 -16.89 -8.64 6.66
CA GLU A 209 -16.51 -7.25 6.91
C GLU A 209 -15.70 -7.14 8.21
N THR A 210 -14.88 -6.09 8.30
CA THR A 210 -14.00 -5.83 9.45
C THR A 210 -14.78 -5.73 10.77
N PRO A 211 -14.31 -6.40 11.84
CA PRO A 211 -15.01 -6.41 13.11
C PRO A 211 -15.05 -5.03 13.76
N THR A 212 -13.97 -4.25 13.65
CA THR A 212 -13.86 -2.88 14.17
C THR A 212 -14.90 -1.95 13.56
N TRP A 213 -15.14 -2.02 12.25
CA TRP A 213 -16.18 -1.21 11.61
C TRP A 213 -17.59 -1.67 12.00
N LEU A 214 -17.81 -2.98 12.10
CA LEU A 214 -19.12 -3.53 12.52
C LEU A 214 -19.47 -3.07 13.94
N THR A 215 -18.52 -3.07 14.88
CA THR A 215 -18.72 -2.56 16.25
C THR A 215 -18.92 -1.05 16.32
N GLU A 216 -18.31 -0.30 15.40
CA GLU A 216 -18.43 1.16 15.35
C GLU A 216 -19.82 1.58 14.83
N LYS A 217 -20.33 0.87 13.82
CA LYS A 217 -21.50 1.33 13.06
C LYS A 217 -22.81 0.69 13.48
N HIS A 218 -22.77 -0.54 13.98
CA HIS A 218 -23.98 -1.28 14.33
C HIS A 218 -24.07 -1.44 15.86
N PRO A 219 -25.19 -1.03 16.48
CA PRO A 219 -25.45 -1.32 17.90
C PRO A 219 -25.54 -2.84 18.18
N ASP A 220 -25.90 -3.61 17.15
CA ASP A 220 -26.05 -5.06 17.24
C ASP A 220 -24.69 -5.78 17.21
N LYS A 221 -24.30 -6.28 18.37
CA LYS A 221 -23.03 -7.00 18.61
C LYS A 221 -22.96 -8.33 17.86
N THR A 222 -24.09 -8.86 17.37
CA THR A 222 -24.17 -10.20 16.78
C THR A 222 -23.33 -10.32 15.50
N LYS A 223 -23.36 -9.32 14.62
CA LYS A 223 -22.59 -9.33 13.36
C LYS A 223 -21.09 -9.16 13.60
N ALA A 224 -20.72 -8.27 14.52
CA ALA A 224 -19.32 -8.06 14.91
C ALA A 224 -18.74 -9.33 15.56
N PHE A 225 -19.50 -9.96 16.45
CA PHE A 225 -19.14 -11.23 17.08
C PHE A 225 -18.99 -12.36 16.05
N ALA A 226 -19.90 -12.48 15.09
CA ALA A 226 -19.80 -13.49 14.02
C ALA A 226 -18.56 -13.29 13.14
N SER A 227 -18.22 -12.03 12.79
CA SER A 227 -16.99 -11.71 12.05
C SER A 227 -15.73 -12.05 12.87
N LEU A 228 -15.68 -11.65 14.14
CA LEU A 228 -14.57 -11.99 15.04
C LEU A 228 -14.43 -13.51 15.21
N ARG A 229 -15.54 -14.24 15.40
CA ARG A 229 -15.55 -15.70 15.52
C ARG A 229 -15.02 -16.40 14.27
N TRP A 230 -15.26 -15.83 13.09
CA TRP A 230 -14.69 -16.34 11.85
C TRP A 230 -13.18 -16.06 11.74
N LEU A 231 -12.71 -14.91 12.24
CA LEU A 231 -11.32 -14.48 12.13
C LEU A 231 -10.42 -15.02 13.24
N ARG A 232 -10.94 -15.22 14.45
CA ARG A 232 -10.19 -15.58 15.65
C ARG A 232 -10.25 -17.08 15.94
N SER A 233 -9.28 -17.50 16.74
CA SER A 233 -9.25 -18.81 17.39
C SER A 233 -9.44 -18.57 18.87
N GLY A 234 -10.24 -19.40 19.51
CA GLY A 234 -10.50 -19.31 20.94
C GLY A 234 -11.92 -19.75 21.27
N SER A 235 -12.19 -19.79 22.56
CA SER A 235 -13.54 -19.97 23.08
C SER A 235 -14.45 -18.81 22.64
N ASP A 236 -15.76 -19.04 22.59
CA ASP A 236 -16.73 -17.95 22.37
C ASP A 236 -16.59 -16.86 23.46
N ALA A 237 -16.04 -17.19 24.63
CA ALA A 237 -15.77 -16.25 25.73
C ALA A 237 -14.60 -15.28 25.44
N ASP A 238 -13.49 -15.76 24.86
CA ASP A 238 -12.37 -14.90 24.48
C ASP A 238 -12.76 -13.92 23.36
N VAL A 239 -13.53 -14.43 22.39
CA VAL A 239 -14.07 -13.63 21.28
C VAL A 239 -15.07 -12.59 21.81
N ALA A 240 -15.90 -12.97 22.78
CA ALA A 240 -16.84 -12.04 23.42
C ALA A 240 -16.09 -10.96 24.21
N ARG A 241 -14.99 -11.31 24.89
CA ARG A 241 -14.14 -10.35 25.60
C ARG A 241 -13.49 -9.36 24.64
N GLU A 242 -12.85 -9.80 23.56
CA GLU A 242 -12.26 -8.91 22.54
C GLU A 242 -13.33 -8.00 21.93
N CYS A 243 -14.51 -8.55 21.61
CA CYS A 243 -15.63 -7.77 21.10
C CYS A 243 -16.10 -6.71 22.11
N HIS A 244 -16.10 -7.04 23.40
CA HIS A 244 -16.48 -6.11 24.47
C HIS A 244 -15.44 -5.01 24.67
N GLU A 245 -14.15 -5.33 24.65
CA GLU A 245 -13.05 -4.36 24.76
C GLU A 245 -13.06 -3.36 23.61
N ILE A 246 -13.25 -3.86 22.37
CA ILE A 246 -13.41 -3.00 21.18
C ILE A 246 -14.61 -2.08 21.37
N HIS A 247 -15.75 -2.62 21.79
CA HIS A 247 -16.97 -1.84 21.98
C HIS A 247 -16.86 -0.81 23.11
N GLN A 248 -16.26 -1.14 24.26
CA GLN A 248 -16.05 -0.19 25.36
C GLN A 248 -15.13 0.97 24.94
N CYS A 249 -14.07 0.68 24.18
CA CYS A 249 -13.20 1.74 23.62
C CYS A 249 -13.97 2.68 22.68
N HIS A 250 -14.96 2.16 21.95
CA HIS A 250 -15.81 2.97 21.07
C HIS A 250 -16.92 3.71 21.82
N ALA A 251 -17.56 3.07 22.80
CA ALA A 251 -18.67 3.62 23.59
C ALA A 251 -18.21 4.78 24.48
N ASN A 252 -17.03 4.68 25.08
CA ASN A 252 -16.43 5.78 25.86
C ASN A 252 -15.98 6.97 25.00
N ARG A 253 -16.09 6.87 23.66
CA ARG A 253 -15.65 7.89 22.69
C ARG A 253 -16.81 8.44 21.84
N ALA A 254 -18.02 8.36 22.38
CA ALA A 254 -19.25 8.79 21.71
C ALA A 254 -19.19 10.25 21.17
N GLU A 255 -19.67 10.35 19.92
CA GLU A 255 -20.39 11.48 19.33
C GLU A 255 -19.61 12.70 18.79
N GLY A 256 -19.25 12.61 17.51
CA GLY A 256 -19.09 13.79 16.66
C GLY A 256 -18.28 13.50 15.41
N ARG A 257 -18.78 13.91 14.23
CA ARG A 257 -17.94 14.03 13.02
C ARG A 257 -16.74 14.91 13.38
N VAL A 258 -15.53 14.37 13.31
CA VAL A 258 -14.33 15.15 13.57
C VAL A 258 -14.23 16.23 12.51
N SER A 259 -14.36 17.49 12.93
CA SER A 259 -14.11 18.62 12.05
C SER A 259 -12.61 18.67 11.75
N LEU A 260 -12.22 19.10 10.54
CA LEU A 260 -10.80 19.31 10.19
C LEU A 260 -10.10 20.24 11.20
N ARG A 261 -10.84 21.15 11.82
CA ARG A 261 -10.34 22.02 12.88
C ARG A 261 -10.02 21.26 14.18
N GLU A 262 -10.86 20.29 14.55
CA GLU A 262 -10.65 19.43 15.72
C GLU A 262 -9.45 18.50 15.52
N LEU A 263 -9.29 17.98 14.29
CA LEU A 263 -8.12 17.21 13.90
C LEU A 263 -6.83 18.01 14.10
N CYS A 264 -6.76 19.24 13.58
CA CYS A 264 -5.57 20.07 13.69
C CYS A 264 -5.31 20.60 15.10
N SER A 265 -6.33 20.68 15.97
CA SER A 265 -6.20 21.25 17.32
C SER A 265 -5.85 20.19 18.38
N THR A 266 -6.18 18.92 18.15
CA THR A 266 -6.05 17.86 19.17
C THR A 266 -4.75 17.09 18.99
N ARG A 267 -3.85 17.16 19.99
CA ARG A 267 -2.51 16.55 19.93
C ARG A 267 -2.49 15.05 19.66
N CYS A 268 -3.40 14.32 20.29
CA CYS A 268 -3.57 12.88 20.11
C CYS A 268 -3.99 12.52 18.65
N LEU A 269 -4.65 13.44 17.93
CA LEU A 269 -5.16 13.19 16.57
C LEU A 269 -4.21 13.66 15.47
N TYR A 270 -3.62 14.86 15.60
CA TYR A 270 -2.76 15.39 14.53
C TYR A 270 -1.40 14.69 14.47
N ARG A 271 -0.84 14.23 15.61
CA ARG A 271 0.50 13.65 15.64
C ARG A 271 0.60 12.33 14.84
N PRO A 272 -0.33 11.36 14.98
CA PRO A 272 -0.35 10.17 14.12
C PRO A 272 -0.56 10.49 12.64
N VAL A 273 -1.42 11.47 12.32
CA VAL A 273 -1.64 11.90 10.93
C VAL A 273 -0.38 12.53 10.34
N LEU A 274 0.33 13.38 11.11
CA LEU A 274 1.59 13.98 10.68
C LEU A 274 2.67 12.93 10.42
N ILE A 275 2.77 11.90 11.28
CA ILE A 275 3.69 10.77 11.06
C ILE A 275 3.33 10.03 9.76
N SER A 276 2.06 9.70 9.57
CA SER A 276 1.57 8.99 8.38
C SER A 276 1.83 9.78 7.10
N VAL A 277 1.45 11.05 7.06
CA VAL A 277 1.68 11.94 5.92
C VAL A 277 3.18 12.12 5.66
N GLY A 278 3.99 12.35 6.69
CA GLY A 278 5.43 12.50 6.55
C GLY A 278 6.10 11.25 5.97
N LEU A 279 5.70 10.06 6.41
CA LEU A 279 6.20 8.80 5.84
C LEU A 279 5.86 8.65 4.36
N MET A 280 4.63 9.03 3.95
CA MET A 280 4.21 9.01 2.54
C MET A 280 4.98 10.02 1.68
N VAL A 281 5.25 11.22 2.23
CA VAL A 281 6.09 12.23 1.56
C VAL A 281 7.47 11.64 1.27
N PHE A 282 8.16 11.14 2.30
CA PHE A 282 9.52 10.62 2.14
C PHE A 282 9.59 9.34 1.30
N GLN A 283 8.56 8.50 1.35
CA GLN A 283 8.43 7.35 0.45
C GLN A 283 8.46 7.78 -1.02
N GLN A 284 7.75 8.85 -1.38
CA GLN A 284 7.61 9.29 -2.78
C GLN A 284 8.74 10.20 -3.25
N THR A 285 9.24 11.09 -2.38
CA THR A 285 10.41 11.93 -2.71
C THR A 285 11.70 11.12 -2.86
N SER A 286 11.70 9.85 -2.44
CA SER A 286 12.80 8.92 -2.72
C SER A 286 13.01 8.64 -4.22
N GLY A 287 12.06 9.01 -5.08
CA GLY A 287 12.16 8.84 -6.53
C GLY A 287 11.67 7.49 -7.05
N VAL A 288 11.14 6.61 -6.19
CA VAL A 288 10.82 5.23 -6.56
C VAL A 288 9.85 5.12 -7.74
N ASN A 289 8.80 5.94 -7.80
CA ASN A 289 7.83 5.88 -8.90
C ASN A 289 8.42 6.34 -10.22
N ALA A 290 9.25 7.38 -10.22
CA ALA A 290 10.00 7.80 -11.41
C ALA A 290 10.93 6.69 -11.88
N VAL A 291 11.70 6.10 -10.96
CA VAL A 291 12.56 4.94 -11.25
C VAL A 291 11.75 3.80 -11.87
N MET A 292 10.61 3.42 -11.29
CA MET A 292 9.79 2.29 -11.76
C MET A 292 9.15 2.54 -13.13
N PHE A 293 8.67 3.76 -13.41
CA PHE A 293 8.07 4.08 -14.71
C PHE A 293 9.14 4.19 -15.81
N TYR A 294 10.26 4.83 -15.51
CA TYR A 294 11.32 5.11 -16.49
C TYR A 294 12.44 4.05 -16.50
N THR A 295 12.31 2.93 -15.77
CA THR A 295 13.34 1.87 -15.66
C THR A 295 13.89 1.45 -17.03
N LYS A 296 13.01 1.20 -18.01
CA LYS A 296 13.43 0.80 -19.37
C LYS A 296 14.25 1.88 -20.08
N SER A 297 13.86 3.15 -19.92
CA SER A 297 14.57 4.31 -20.47
C SER A 297 15.95 4.48 -19.83
N ILE A 298 16.01 4.41 -18.50
CA ILE A 298 17.25 4.54 -17.71
C ILE A 298 18.28 3.48 -18.13
N PHE A 299 17.86 2.23 -18.35
CA PHE A 299 18.75 1.15 -18.81
C PHE A 299 19.18 1.30 -20.27
N LYS A 300 18.31 1.84 -21.13
CA LYS A 300 18.67 2.14 -22.53
C LYS A 300 19.85 3.11 -22.57
N THR A 301 19.79 4.20 -21.81
CA THR A 301 20.88 5.19 -21.68
C THR A 301 22.14 4.60 -21.04
N ALA A 302 22.02 3.59 -20.18
CA ALA A 302 23.15 2.91 -19.55
C ALA A 302 23.88 1.89 -20.47
N GLY A 303 23.53 1.80 -21.75
CA GLY A 303 24.20 0.92 -22.73
C GLY A 303 23.62 -0.50 -22.82
N PHE A 304 22.45 -0.74 -22.21
CA PHE A 304 21.74 -2.04 -22.27
C PHE A 304 20.74 -2.15 -23.44
N GLU A 305 20.92 -1.33 -24.49
CA GLU A 305 19.99 -1.21 -25.63
C GLU A 305 19.69 -2.56 -26.33
N ASN A 306 20.68 -3.46 -26.38
CA ASN A 306 20.54 -4.80 -27.00
C ASN A 306 19.85 -5.86 -26.12
N SER A 307 19.52 -5.54 -24.86
CA SER A 307 18.95 -6.51 -23.90
C SER A 307 17.42 -6.47 -23.77
N GLY A 308 16.76 -5.60 -24.54
CA GLY A 308 15.30 -5.50 -24.59
C GLY A 308 14.68 -5.19 -23.23
N ASN A 309 13.73 -6.02 -22.78
CA ASN A 309 13.00 -5.85 -21.51
C ASN A 309 13.64 -6.61 -20.33
N LEU A 310 14.76 -7.33 -20.54
CA LEU A 310 15.38 -8.19 -19.54
C LEU A 310 15.77 -7.45 -18.25
N PRO A 311 16.38 -6.25 -18.28
CA PRO A 311 16.77 -5.53 -17.06
C PRO A 311 15.57 -5.15 -16.18
N SER A 312 14.45 -4.72 -16.79
CA SER A 312 13.23 -4.38 -16.06
C SER A 312 12.63 -5.60 -15.35
N ILE A 313 12.66 -6.77 -15.99
CA ILE A 313 12.19 -8.03 -15.40
C ILE A 313 13.10 -8.45 -14.24
N ILE A 314 14.42 -8.36 -14.40
CA ILE A 314 15.39 -8.66 -13.32
C ILE A 314 15.12 -7.76 -12.10
N ILE A 315 14.92 -6.47 -12.32
CA ILE A 315 14.59 -5.52 -11.26
C ILE A 315 13.27 -5.90 -10.55
N ALA A 316 12.22 -6.25 -11.30
CA ALA A 316 10.96 -6.68 -10.71
C ALA A 316 11.09 -7.99 -9.91
N VAL A 317 11.91 -8.94 -10.37
CA VAL A 317 12.21 -10.17 -9.62
C VAL A 317 12.95 -9.85 -8.32
N VAL A 318 13.98 -9.00 -8.37
CA VAL A 318 14.71 -8.53 -7.18
C VAL A 318 13.75 -7.86 -6.20
N GLN A 319 12.83 -7.05 -6.71
CA GLN A 319 11.83 -6.36 -5.91
C GLN A 319 10.89 -7.35 -5.19
N VAL A 320 10.40 -8.37 -5.88
CA VAL A 320 9.53 -9.41 -5.29
C VAL A 320 10.28 -10.20 -4.21
N VAL A 321 11.51 -10.65 -4.50
CA VAL A 321 12.34 -11.40 -3.55
C VAL A 321 12.65 -10.55 -2.31
N ALA A 322 13.07 -9.29 -2.51
CA ALA A 322 13.35 -8.38 -1.41
C ALA A 322 12.11 -8.10 -0.55
N THR A 323 10.94 -7.93 -1.17
CA THR A 323 9.69 -7.69 -0.45
C THR A 323 9.22 -8.94 0.30
N PHE A 324 9.45 -10.13 -0.26
CA PHE A 324 9.19 -11.38 0.44
C PHE A 324 10.07 -11.51 1.68
N VAL A 325 11.38 -11.24 1.57
CA VAL A 325 12.29 -11.17 2.71
C VAL A 325 11.81 -10.14 3.73
N ALA A 326 11.38 -8.95 3.29
CA ALA A 326 10.81 -7.90 4.14
C ALA A 326 9.64 -8.42 4.99
N SER A 327 8.73 -9.19 4.37
CA SER A 327 7.56 -9.75 5.06
C SER A 327 7.94 -10.66 6.22
N LEU A 328 9.03 -11.42 6.09
CA LEU A 328 9.57 -12.27 7.14
C LEU A 328 10.31 -11.48 8.23
N LEU A 329 10.98 -10.39 7.84
CA LEU A 329 11.74 -9.54 8.75
C LEU A 329 10.85 -8.60 9.59
N LEU A 330 9.70 -8.16 9.05
CA LEU A 330 8.78 -7.23 9.71
C LEU A 330 8.23 -7.76 11.03
N GLY A 331 8.01 -9.08 11.12
CA GLY A 331 7.65 -9.73 12.38
C GLY A 331 8.77 -9.72 13.43
N LYS A 332 10.04 -9.62 13.01
CA LYS A 332 11.21 -9.83 13.87
C LYS A 332 11.95 -8.54 14.25
N ILE A 333 12.24 -7.64 13.31
CA ILE A 333 13.23 -6.56 13.48
C ILE A 333 12.59 -5.23 13.95
N GLY A 334 11.26 -5.09 13.87
CA GLY A 334 10.57 -3.84 14.22
C GLY A 334 10.54 -2.84 13.06
N ARG A 335 9.53 -1.98 13.03
CA ARG A 335 9.22 -1.12 11.87
C ARG A 335 10.23 0.03 11.74
N ARG A 336 10.60 0.66 12.86
CA ARG A 336 11.47 1.84 12.87
C ARG A 336 12.89 1.51 12.41
N ILE A 337 13.42 0.37 12.88
CA ILE A 337 14.77 -0.09 12.52
C ILE A 337 14.86 -0.42 11.03
N LEU A 338 13.84 -1.08 10.48
CA LEU A 338 13.78 -1.41 9.04
C LEU A 338 13.77 -0.15 8.17
N LEU A 339 13.00 0.88 8.54
CA LEU A 339 12.99 2.16 7.82
C LEU A 339 14.35 2.86 7.82
N ILE A 340 15.05 2.88 8.96
CA ILE A 340 16.38 3.49 9.08
C ILE A 340 17.39 2.76 8.21
N PHE A 341 17.48 1.43 8.35
CA PHE A 341 18.42 0.62 7.59
C PHE A 341 18.16 0.72 6.08
N ALA A 342 16.90 0.57 5.66
CA ALA A 342 16.50 0.69 4.27
C ALA A 342 16.82 2.08 3.70
N GLY A 343 16.51 3.15 4.44
CA GLY A 343 16.74 4.52 3.97
C GLY A 343 18.22 4.86 3.80
N LEU A 344 19.08 4.38 4.71
CA LEU A 344 20.53 4.54 4.58
C LEU A 344 21.07 3.77 3.37
N LEU A 345 20.62 2.54 3.17
CA LEU A 345 21.03 1.72 2.03
C LEU A 345 20.57 2.34 0.69
N MET A 346 19.34 2.87 0.64
CA MET A 346 18.85 3.62 -0.52
C MET A 346 19.71 4.85 -0.81
N ALA A 347 20.06 5.64 0.21
CA ALA A 347 20.88 6.83 0.05
C ALA A 347 22.28 6.51 -0.51
N VAL A 348 22.93 5.47 0.01
CA VAL A 348 24.22 4.98 -0.51
C VAL A 348 24.09 4.55 -1.96
N SER A 349 23.04 3.78 -2.29
CA SER A 349 22.80 3.27 -3.64
C SER A 349 22.49 4.37 -4.67
N CYS A 350 21.74 5.39 -4.26
CA CYS A 350 21.53 6.59 -5.07
C CYS A 350 22.82 7.38 -5.27
N GLY A 351 23.66 7.47 -4.23
CA GLY A 351 24.98 8.09 -4.31
C GLY A 351 25.90 7.39 -5.33
N THR A 352 25.96 6.05 -5.30
CA THR A 352 26.77 5.25 -6.24
C THR A 352 26.22 5.33 -7.66
N LEU A 353 24.89 5.31 -7.83
CA LEU A 353 24.26 5.43 -9.14
C LEU A 353 24.49 6.82 -9.76
N GLY A 354 24.36 7.88 -8.96
CA GLY A 354 24.69 9.25 -9.39
C GLY A 354 26.16 9.38 -9.77
N LEU A 355 27.08 8.80 -8.98
CA LEU A 355 28.50 8.79 -9.31
C LEU A 355 28.79 8.08 -10.65
N TYR A 356 28.11 6.96 -10.93
CA TYR A 356 28.23 6.27 -12.21
C TYR A 356 27.85 7.18 -13.40
N TYR A 357 26.70 7.83 -13.33
CA TYR A 357 26.24 8.72 -14.41
C TYR A 357 27.18 9.93 -14.57
N TYR A 358 27.68 10.49 -13.47
CA TYR A 358 28.66 11.57 -13.49
C TYR A 358 29.95 11.16 -14.23
N LEU A 359 30.50 9.98 -13.92
CA LEU A 359 31.71 9.46 -14.58
C LEU A 359 31.47 9.12 -16.06
N THR A 360 30.25 8.69 -16.41
CA THR A 360 29.87 8.36 -17.78
C THR A 360 29.81 9.62 -18.65
N GLU A 361 29.22 10.69 -18.13
CA GLU A 361 29.11 11.96 -18.83
C GLU A 361 30.47 12.63 -19.07
N HIS A 362 31.42 12.44 -18.15
CA HIS A 362 32.78 12.97 -18.27
C HIS A 362 33.76 12.03 -19.00
N GLY A 363 33.25 10.98 -19.68
CA GLY A 363 34.05 10.10 -20.53
C GLY A 363 34.94 9.08 -19.81
N ASN A 364 34.80 8.92 -18.49
CA ASN A 364 35.66 8.05 -17.67
C ASN A 364 35.06 6.65 -17.39
N ALA A 365 33.85 6.35 -17.85
CA ALA A 365 33.10 5.15 -17.44
C ALA A 365 32.95 4.05 -18.51
N THR A 366 33.97 3.80 -19.35
CA THR A 366 33.94 2.65 -20.25
C THR A 366 33.91 1.33 -19.43
N ASN A 367 32.90 0.48 -19.64
CA ASN A 367 32.64 -0.81 -18.97
C ASN A 367 32.03 -0.81 -17.55
N LEU A 368 31.43 0.29 -17.07
CA LEU A 368 30.78 0.31 -15.75
C LEU A 368 29.26 0.07 -15.75
N GLY A 369 28.64 -0.36 -16.87
CA GLY A 369 27.18 -0.56 -16.95
C GLY A 369 26.62 -1.51 -15.88
N TRP A 370 27.40 -2.51 -15.45
CA TRP A 370 27.04 -3.41 -14.34
C TRP A 370 26.86 -2.67 -13.00
N LEU A 371 27.58 -1.56 -12.78
CA LEU A 371 27.48 -0.74 -11.57
C LEU A 371 26.12 -0.02 -11.51
N SER A 372 25.61 0.45 -12.65
CA SER A 372 24.26 1.04 -12.73
C SER A 372 23.19 0.01 -12.40
N LEU A 373 23.27 -1.18 -13.00
CA LEU A 373 22.32 -2.27 -12.74
C LEU A 373 22.35 -2.73 -11.28
N THR A 374 23.53 -2.94 -10.71
CA THR A 374 23.68 -3.37 -9.32
C THR A 374 23.23 -2.29 -8.33
N SER A 375 23.59 -1.01 -8.56
CA SER A 375 23.13 0.10 -7.72
C SER A 375 21.61 0.28 -7.80
N MET A 376 21.01 0.12 -8.97
CA MET A 376 19.56 0.17 -9.10
C MET A 376 18.88 -1.01 -8.39
N ALA A 377 19.43 -2.22 -8.52
CA ALA A 377 18.92 -3.41 -7.86
C ALA A 377 18.99 -3.29 -6.32
N VAL A 378 20.10 -2.77 -5.78
CA VAL A 378 20.27 -2.52 -4.34
C VAL A 378 19.31 -1.43 -3.86
N TYR A 379 19.13 -0.35 -4.62
CA TYR A 379 18.17 0.71 -4.30
C TYR A 379 16.74 0.15 -4.18
N ILE A 380 16.31 -0.64 -5.16
CA ILE A 380 14.95 -1.21 -5.19
C ILE A 380 14.77 -2.28 -4.11
N ALA A 381 15.79 -3.12 -3.88
CA ALA A 381 15.77 -4.09 -2.79
C ALA A 381 15.66 -3.39 -1.42
N ALA A 382 16.44 -2.34 -1.20
CA ALA A 382 16.41 -1.55 0.04
C ALA A 382 15.04 -0.91 0.25
N PHE A 383 14.48 -0.28 -0.80
CA PHE A 383 13.13 0.28 -0.76
C PHE A 383 12.11 -0.80 -0.37
N SER A 384 12.14 -1.96 -1.05
CA SER A 384 11.23 -3.08 -0.78
C SER A 384 11.32 -3.65 0.63
N ILE A 385 12.48 -3.57 1.28
CA ILE A 385 12.68 -4.08 2.65
C ILE A 385 12.04 -3.17 3.70
N GLY A 386 12.03 -1.85 3.50
CA GLY A 386 11.56 -0.89 4.50
C GLY A 386 10.50 0.07 3.96
N TRP A 387 10.94 1.01 3.13
CA TRP A 387 10.11 2.13 2.68
C TRP A 387 8.93 1.75 1.80
N GLY A 388 8.93 0.57 1.18
CA GLY A 388 7.77 0.00 0.49
C GLY A 388 6.65 -0.35 1.47
N PRO A 389 6.78 -1.42 2.28
CA PRO A 389 5.68 -1.90 3.11
C PRO A 389 5.40 -1.05 4.36
N VAL A 390 6.44 -0.52 5.01
CA VAL A 390 6.28 0.03 6.37
C VAL A 390 5.39 1.27 6.44
N PRO A 391 5.45 2.25 5.51
CA PRO A 391 4.55 3.41 5.55
C PRO A 391 3.07 3.04 5.49
N TRP A 392 2.70 2.06 4.66
CA TRP A 392 1.32 1.59 4.54
C TRP A 392 0.84 0.87 5.81
N ILE A 393 1.72 0.08 6.43
CA ILE A 393 1.45 -0.60 7.70
C ILE A 393 1.30 0.41 8.84
N LEU A 394 2.24 1.35 8.97
CA LEU A 394 2.19 2.37 10.03
C LEU A 394 0.95 3.25 9.88
N MET A 395 0.58 3.64 8.66
CA MET A 395 -0.67 4.38 8.40
C MET A 395 -1.89 3.63 8.97
N SER A 396 -2.01 2.31 8.75
CA SER A 396 -3.17 1.56 9.23
C SER A 396 -3.10 1.17 10.72
N GLU A 397 -1.91 1.24 11.33
CA GLU A 397 -1.66 0.93 12.75
C GLU A 397 -1.80 2.14 13.69
N ILE A 398 -1.26 3.30 13.32
CA ILE A 398 -1.14 4.47 14.22
C ILE A 398 -2.36 5.38 14.21
N LEU A 399 -3.16 5.34 13.14
CA LEU A 399 -4.28 6.26 12.98
C LEU A 399 -5.42 5.91 13.95
N PRO A 400 -5.83 6.85 14.82
CA PRO A 400 -6.96 6.67 15.73
C PRO A 400 -8.23 6.31 14.97
N VAL A 401 -9.05 5.40 15.50
CA VAL A 401 -10.22 4.87 14.75
C VAL A 401 -11.15 5.99 14.28
N ARG A 402 -11.33 7.01 15.14
CA ARG A 402 -12.21 8.17 14.88
C ARG A 402 -11.81 9.00 13.66
N VAL A 403 -10.52 9.08 13.35
CA VAL A 403 -9.99 9.84 12.19
C VAL A 403 -9.40 8.93 11.14
N LYS A 404 -9.51 7.61 11.29
CA LYS A 404 -8.78 6.63 10.50
C LYS A 404 -9.04 6.79 9.01
N GLY A 405 -10.30 6.89 8.60
CA GLY A 405 -10.67 7.09 7.20
C GLY A 405 -10.17 8.42 6.62
N LEU A 406 -10.33 9.53 7.34
CA LEU A 406 -9.89 10.86 6.88
C LEU A 406 -8.35 10.97 6.85
N GLY A 407 -7.68 10.51 7.90
CA GLY A 407 -6.22 10.51 8.02
C GLY A 407 -5.54 9.61 6.98
N SER A 408 -6.11 8.43 6.71
CA SER A 408 -5.62 7.57 5.62
C SER A 408 -5.87 8.20 4.26
N GLY A 409 -7.07 8.78 4.05
CA GLY A 409 -7.39 9.52 2.83
C GLY A 409 -6.39 10.63 2.54
N LEU A 410 -6.12 11.50 3.53
CA LEU A 410 -5.16 12.59 3.41
C LEU A 410 -3.74 12.07 3.12
N SER A 411 -3.30 11.03 3.83
CA SER A 411 -1.98 10.42 3.63
C SER A 411 -1.83 9.90 2.19
N VAL A 412 -2.86 9.23 1.67
CA VAL A 412 -2.85 8.67 0.32
C VAL A 412 -2.98 9.76 -0.76
N VAL A 413 -3.75 10.81 -0.54
CA VAL A 413 -3.77 11.99 -1.45
C VAL A 413 -2.37 12.59 -1.55
N VAL A 414 -1.74 12.88 -0.41
CA VAL A 414 -0.39 13.47 -0.39
C VAL A 414 0.62 12.54 -1.06
N ASN A 415 0.54 11.23 -0.79
CA ASN A 415 1.36 10.22 -1.47
C ASN A 415 1.25 10.34 -2.99
N TRP A 416 0.03 10.26 -3.54
CA TRP A 416 -0.15 10.25 -4.99
C TRP A 416 0.09 11.62 -5.65
N CYS A 417 -0.14 12.72 -4.95
CA CYS A 417 0.23 14.06 -5.42
C CYS A 417 1.76 14.21 -5.55
N ILE A 418 2.53 13.75 -4.56
CA ILE A 418 3.99 13.80 -4.64
C ILE A 418 4.50 12.82 -5.70
N ALA A 419 3.90 11.62 -5.79
CA ALA A 419 4.20 10.67 -6.86
C ALA A 419 3.97 11.30 -8.25
N PHE A 420 2.89 12.07 -8.43
CA PHE A 420 2.62 12.81 -9.66
C PHE A 420 3.72 13.82 -9.95
N VAL A 421 4.03 14.71 -9.00
CA VAL A 421 5.07 15.74 -9.17
C VAL A 421 6.42 15.10 -9.50
N VAL A 422 6.86 14.13 -8.70
CA VAL A 422 8.15 13.45 -8.90
C VAL A 422 8.21 12.73 -10.24
N THR A 423 7.12 12.11 -10.69
CA THR A 423 7.08 11.41 -11.98
C THR A 423 7.05 12.38 -13.16
N LYS A 424 6.21 13.42 -13.08
CA LYS A 424 6.02 14.41 -14.16
C LYS A 424 7.27 15.24 -14.37
N GLU A 425 7.89 15.70 -13.29
CA GLU A 425 9.07 16.56 -13.30
C GLU A 425 10.37 15.78 -13.49
N PHE A 426 10.35 14.44 -13.49
CA PHE A 426 11.56 13.63 -13.62
C PHE A 426 12.35 13.96 -14.91
N SER A 427 11.66 14.04 -16.05
CA SER A 427 12.31 14.33 -17.34
C SER A 427 12.92 15.75 -17.40
N GLU A 428 12.24 16.74 -16.82
CA GLU A 428 12.79 18.10 -16.70
C GLU A 428 13.98 18.13 -15.73
N MET A 429 13.87 17.42 -14.61
CA MET A 429 14.96 17.28 -13.64
C MET A 429 16.21 16.64 -14.28
N GLU A 430 16.03 15.62 -15.11
CA GLU A 430 17.14 15.04 -15.88
C GLU A 430 17.75 16.05 -16.86
N HIS A 431 16.94 16.89 -17.51
CA HIS A 431 17.44 17.92 -18.42
C HIS A 431 18.23 19.03 -17.70
N PHE A 432 17.80 19.46 -16.51
CA PHE A 432 18.45 20.55 -15.77
C PHE A 432 19.61 20.10 -14.87
N LEU A 433 19.48 18.95 -14.21
CA LEU A 433 20.45 18.46 -13.21
C LEU A 433 21.32 17.31 -13.71
N ASN A 434 21.10 16.85 -14.95
CA ASN A 434 21.57 15.57 -15.47
C ASN A 434 21.06 14.38 -14.62
N THR A 435 21.19 13.17 -15.16
CA THR A 435 20.78 11.95 -14.44
C THR A 435 21.51 11.79 -13.11
N TYR A 436 22.77 12.23 -13.00
CA TYR A 436 23.51 12.15 -11.73
C TYR A 436 22.94 13.06 -10.64
N GLY A 437 22.53 14.28 -10.98
CA GLY A 437 21.99 15.25 -10.02
C GLY A 437 20.61 14.83 -9.52
N ALA A 438 19.80 14.23 -10.38
CA ALA A 438 18.52 13.62 -10.02
C ALA A 438 18.68 12.54 -8.92
N PHE A 439 19.61 11.59 -9.09
CA PHE A 439 19.84 10.55 -8.10
C PHE A 439 20.45 11.07 -6.80
N TRP A 440 21.31 12.08 -6.84
CA TRP A 440 21.81 12.72 -5.61
C TRP A 440 20.70 13.44 -4.84
N LEU A 441 19.77 14.10 -5.55
CA LEU A 441 18.59 14.71 -4.91
C LEU A 441 17.76 13.64 -4.20
N PHE A 442 17.45 12.52 -4.87
CA PHE A 442 16.73 11.40 -4.26
C PHE A 442 17.48 10.79 -3.06
N GLY A 443 18.80 10.63 -3.16
CA GLY A 443 19.64 10.14 -2.07
C GLY A 443 19.61 11.06 -0.85
N SER A 444 19.70 12.37 -1.07
CA SER A 444 19.58 13.36 0.01
C SER A 444 18.19 13.36 0.66
N ALA A 445 17.12 13.23 -0.14
CA ALA A 445 15.76 13.10 0.38
C ALA A 445 15.60 11.84 1.25
N CYS A 446 16.26 10.73 0.87
CA CYS A 446 16.29 9.51 1.69
C CYS A 446 16.97 9.75 3.04
N LEU A 447 18.08 10.48 3.10
CA LEU A 447 18.76 10.82 4.35
C LEU A 447 17.90 11.70 5.28
N VAL A 448 17.21 12.69 4.71
CA VAL A 448 16.26 13.52 5.47
C VAL A 448 15.09 12.67 5.98
N GLY A 449 14.60 11.73 5.17
CA GLY A 449 13.60 10.75 5.58
C GLY A 449 14.06 9.86 6.74
N VAL A 450 15.31 9.40 6.74
CA VAL A 450 15.90 8.65 7.86
C VAL A 450 15.93 9.50 9.13
N LEU A 451 16.34 10.78 9.03
CA LEU A 451 16.34 11.69 10.18
C LEU A 451 14.92 11.87 10.75
N PHE A 452 13.92 12.04 9.89
CA PHE A 452 12.51 12.10 10.28
C PHE A 452 12.08 10.84 11.06
N VAL A 453 12.45 9.66 10.58
CA VAL A 453 12.15 8.38 11.24
C VAL A 453 12.83 8.26 12.60
N VAL A 454 14.08 8.71 12.71
CA VAL A 454 14.82 8.69 13.98
C VAL A 454 14.19 9.64 15.00
N VAL A 455 13.69 10.80 14.60
CA VAL A 455 13.19 11.80 15.56
C VAL A 455 11.71 11.60 15.92
N ILE A 456 10.86 11.24 14.96
CA ILE A 456 9.40 11.39 15.10
C ILE A 456 8.65 10.05 15.15
N VAL A 457 9.14 9.01 14.45
CA VAL A 457 8.38 7.77 14.24
C VAL A 457 8.51 6.81 15.44
N PRO A 458 7.39 6.40 16.07
CA PRO A 458 7.40 5.44 17.17
C PRO A 458 7.50 3.98 16.67
N GLU A 459 7.89 3.07 17.56
CA GLU A 459 7.84 1.63 17.30
C GLU A 459 6.47 1.06 17.65
N THR A 460 5.86 0.32 16.71
CA THR A 460 4.50 -0.25 16.84
C THR A 460 4.50 -1.77 17.05
N LYS A 461 5.66 -2.44 16.95
CA LYS A 461 5.77 -3.89 17.08
C LYS A 461 5.17 -4.43 18.39
N GLY A 462 4.31 -5.44 18.27
CA GLY A 462 3.77 -6.21 19.39
C GLY A 462 2.72 -5.47 20.22
N ARG A 463 2.24 -4.31 19.75
CA ARG A 463 1.21 -3.51 20.44
C ARG A 463 -0.15 -3.66 19.76
N SER A 464 -1.22 -3.71 20.54
CA SER A 464 -2.58 -3.64 19.99
C SER A 464 -2.86 -2.25 19.40
N LEU A 465 -3.85 -2.13 18.50
CA LEU A 465 -4.20 -0.82 17.91
C LEU A 465 -4.60 0.17 19.00
N GLN A 466 -5.28 -0.33 20.04
CA GLN A 466 -5.73 0.43 21.19
C GLN A 466 -4.56 0.92 22.04
N GLN A 467 -3.54 0.07 22.28
CA GLN A 467 -2.33 0.46 23.00
C GLN A 467 -1.52 1.53 22.26
N ILE A 468 -1.45 1.44 20.93
CA ILE A 468 -0.78 2.46 20.10
C ILE A 468 -1.53 3.79 20.22
N GLU A 469 -2.86 3.75 20.09
CA GLU A 469 -3.70 4.95 20.20
C GLU A 469 -3.61 5.62 21.58
N MET A 470 -3.54 4.83 22.67
CA MET A 470 -3.34 5.35 24.04
C MET A 470 -1.94 5.97 24.27
N SER A 471 -0.97 5.71 23.40
CA SER A 471 0.40 6.24 23.53
C SER A 471 0.58 7.65 22.94
N PHE A 472 -0.45 8.18 22.26
CA PHE A 472 -0.48 9.51 21.66
C PHE A 472 -1.40 10.45 22.43
#